data_AF-A0A9D2SHR9-F1
#
_entry.id   AF-A0A9D2SHR9-F1
#
_cell.length_a   1.000
_cell.length_b   1.000
_cell.length_c   1.000
_cell.angle_alpha   90.00
_cell.angle_beta   90.00
_cell.angle_gamma   90.00
#
_symmetry.space_group_name_H-M   'P 1'
#
loop_
_entity.id
_entity.type
_entity.pdbx_description
1 polymer ?
#
loop_
_entity_poly.entity_id
_entity_poly.type
_entity_poly.pdbx_seq_one_letter_code
_entity_poly.pdbx_strand_id
1 'polypeptide(L)' 'MANPIVTITMENGDVIKAELYPEIAPNTVNNFISLI' A
#
# COMPACT_ATOMS: atom_id res chain seq x y z
N MET A 1 -11.60 11.47 -3.97
CA MET A 1 -11.16 10.48 -2.96
C MET A 1 -9.66 10.37 -3.07
N ALA A 2 -8.95 10.28 -1.94
CA ALA A 2 -7.52 10.00 -1.95
C ALA A 2 -7.33 8.48 -1.89
N ASN A 3 -6.49 7.96 -2.77
CA ASN A 3 -6.11 6.55 -2.78
C ASN A 3 -5.23 6.23 -1.55
N PRO A 4 -5.31 5.01 -0.98
CA PRO A 4 -4.41 4.60 0.08
C PRO A 4 -2.96 4.63 -0.38
N ILE A 5 -2.07 5.22 0.43
CA ILE A 5 -0.62 5.22 0.19
C ILE A 5 0.03 4.36 1.26
N VAL A 6 0.73 3.33 0.83
CA VAL A 6 1.51 2.45 1.72
C VAL A 6 2.98 2.82 1.65
N THR A 7 3.65 2.71 2.80
CA THR A 7 5.08 2.92 2.93
C THR A 7 5.72 1.60 3.35
N ILE A 8 6.65 1.13 2.55
CA ILE A 8 7.41 -0.10 2.80
C ILE A 8 8.84 0.33 3.17
N THR A 9 9.22 0.05 4.40
CA THR A 9 10.59 0.25 4.88
C THR A 9 11.38 -1.04 4.65
N MET A 10 12.41 -0.97 3.83
CA MET A 10 13.32 -2.09 3.56
C MET A 10 14.32 -2.24 4.72
N GLU A 11 14.88 -3.43 4.91
CA GLU A 11 15.84 -3.71 6.00
C GLU A 11 17.11 -2.84 5.93
N ASN A 12 17.49 -2.39 4.73
CA ASN A 12 18.61 -1.47 4.52
C ASN A 12 18.26 0.00 4.84
N GLY A 13 17.04 0.29 5.28
CA GLY A 13 16.56 1.63 5.61
C GLY A 13 15.95 2.40 4.43
N ASP A 14 15.94 1.83 3.23
CA ASP A 14 15.28 2.45 2.07
C ASP A 14 13.76 2.45 2.23
N VAL A 15 13.11 3.46 1.66
CA VAL A 15 11.67 3.66 1.78
C VAL A 15 11.03 3.67 0.41
N ILE A 16 10.13 2.71 0.18
CA ILE A 16 9.29 2.64 -1.00
C ILE A 16 7.90 3.16 -0.64
N LYS A 17 7.38 4.10 -1.43
CA LYS A 17 5.98 4.56 -1.32
C LYS A 17 5.20 4.06 -2.53
N ALA A 18 4.05 3.44 -2.28
CA ALA A 18 3.17 2.94 -3.32
C ALA A 18 1.75 3.45 -3.09
N GLU A 19 1.09 3.88 -4.18
CA GLU A 19 -0.32 4.26 -4.19
C GLU A 19 -1.15 3.06 -4.65
N LEU A 20 -2.23 2.76 -3.92
CA LEU A 20 -3.10 1.62 -4.16
C LEU A 20 -4.44 2.09 -4.73
N TYR A 21 -5.00 1.36 -5.69
CA TYR A 21 -6.23 1.73 -6.40
C TYR A 21 -7.35 0.72 -6.09
N PRO A 22 -8.20 0.98 -5.06
CA PRO A 22 -9.28 0.07 -4.66
C PRO A 22 -10.32 -0.16 -5.77
N GLU A 23 -10.49 0.81 -6.66
CA GLU A 23 -11.43 0.76 -7.78
C GLU A 23 -11.00 -0.25 -8.85
N ILE A 24 -9.70 -0.56 -8.94
CA ILE A 24 -9.15 -1.54 -9.88
C ILE A 24 -9.02 -2.91 -9.20
N ALA A 25 -8.55 -2.95 -7.95
CA ALA A 25 -8.22 -4.21 -7.25
C ALA A 25 -8.62 -4.18 -5.76
N PRO A 26 -9.93 -4.17 -5.43
CA PRO A 26 -10.40 -3.91 -4.07
C PRO A 26 -9.89 -4.93 -3.05
N ASN A 27 -9.88 -6.22 -3.39
CA ASN A 27 -9.42 -7.28 -2.48
C ASN A 27 -7.92 -7.21 -2.21
N THR A 28 -7.11 -6.91 -3.23
CA THR A 28 -5.66 -6.77 -3.07
C THR A 28 -5.33 -5.59 -2.18
N VAL A 29 -6.02 -4.45 -2.37
CA VAL A 29 -5.83 -3.28 -1.52
C VAL A 29 -6.23 -3.57 -0.07
N ASN A 30 -7.37 -4.22 0.15
CA ASN A 30 -7.80 -4.61 1.51
C ASN A 30 -6.80 -5.55 2.18
N ASN A 31 -6.22 -6.51 1.45
CA ASN A 31 -5.19 -7.40 1.98
C ASN A 31 -3.95 -6.62 2.42
N PHE A 32 -3.46 -5.67 1.60
CA PHE A 32 -2.32 -4.82 1.97
C PHE A 32 -2.58 -3.97 3.21
N ILE A 33 -3.79 -3.38 3.32
CA ILE A 33 -4.18 -2.58 4.49
C ILE A 33 -4.33 -3.45 5.75
N SER A 34 -4.64 -4.74 5.61
CA SER A 34 -4.83 -5.62 6.77
C SER A 34 -3.53 -6.07 7.45
N LEU A 35 -2.38 -5.92 6.77
CA LEU A 35 -1.07 -6.42 7.22
C LEU A 35 -0.20 -5.36 7.90
N ILE A 36 -0.70 -4.13 8.04
CA ILE A 36 -0.05 -2.99 8.70
C ILE A 36 -0.52 -2.78 10.13
#